data_AF-A0A2H3D2T2-F1
#
_entry.id   AF-A0A2H3D2T2-F1
#
_cell.length_a   1.000
_cell.length_b   1.000
_cell.length_c   1.000
_cell.angle_alpha   90.00
_cell.angle_beta   90.00
_cell.angle_gamma   90.00
#
_symmetry.space_group_name_H-M   'P 1'
#
loop_
_entity.id
_entity.type
_entity.pdbx_description
1 polymer ?
#
loop_
_entity_poly.entity_id
_entity_poly.type
_entity_poly.pdbx_seq_one_letter_code
_entity_poly.pdbx_strand_id
1 'polypeptide(L)'
;MRAELSFLLVVLVIGKDFSEAFATLTTGASTGIPSTTAALTSNSAVSTVVTTPTSFPPVGSIPRDYSAQGLERLWDMVGPVEPPPFTTTRVPTASVTLPPSPPPLYPSFYAPAPKDILPGLKFPNGFLFGVDTAAYQVEGATKNDGKGPTTWDWASRQPNAIADNTTGDVVDLQYFLYKEDIMRSAALGVKAHSFSISWARIFPFGTADSPLNPAGIAHYSDVIDYHLAHGIEPVVTLFHWDVPLALQSFYGGFTSPDIVDDFVNYAKTIFKAFNGRVNTWYTFNEPRVFCGQVGSYPFNETVAPGVNASTAPYQCSYNLLKAHAAAVKAFREMGISGEIALKNDDYIGTPWRSNSTEDALAVERHAAFQIGVFSDPIYTTGDWPKILTDTLSPEYLPRFTEEEKKDILGSADFYAIDCYRSQFIRAPPEGIDACVANTSHPLWPVCNDPVFYDSGYGWAEGPSADPLSSWLQATPVNVRGELQELHKRWPTNKLYVSEIGFAEPFESEWTDMFRIMEDTTRTNYFLTYLGEILLSIHEDGVPIQGTFAWAMLDNAEWADGLSARFGIQYVNYTTLERTFKRSALSLSEFFGSHLQD
;
A
#
# COMPACT_ATOMS: atom_id res chain seq x y z
N MET A 1 -45.95 -9.34 -31.43
CA MET A 1 -46.56 -10.66 -31.17
C MET A 1 -45.84 -11.69 -32.06
N ARG A 2 -45.70 -12.94 -31.58
CA ARG A 2 -44.99 -14.12 -32.16
C ARG A 2 -45.20 -14.32 -33.70
N ALA A 3 -44.42 -15.10 -34.47
CA ALA A 3 -43.47 -16.22 -34.21
C ALA A 3 -42.45 -16.30 -35.40
N GLU A 4 -41.17 -16.69 -35.24
CA GLU A 4 -40.56 -18.04 -35.19
C GLU A 4 -40.64 -18.97 -36.43
N LEU A 5 -39.45 -19.46 -36.83
CA LEU A 5 -39.06 -20.75 -37.46
C LEU A 5 -39.86 -21.31 -38.67
N SER A 6 -39.21 -21.82 -39.73
CA SER A 6 -38.54 -23.14 -39.68
C SER A 6 -37.62 -23.44 -40.89
N PHE A 7 -36.66 -24.35 -40.67
CA PHE A 7 -35.79 -24.99 -41.68
C PHE A 7 -36.55 -26.01 -42.56
N LEU A 8 -35.97 -26.38 -43.70
CA LEU A 8 -36.31 -27.60 -44.44
C LEU A 8 -35.10 -28.52 -44.58
N LEU A 9 -35.33 -29.83 -44.46
CA LEU A 9 -34.35 -30.91 -44.44
C LEU A 9 -34.48 -31.77 -45.72
N VAL A 10 -33.36 -32.21 -46.30
CA VAL A 10 -33.34 -33.38 -47.23
C VAL A 10 -32.14 -34.27 -46.89
N VAL A 11 -32.39 -35.57 -46.81
CA VAL A 11 -31.44 -36.63 -46.39
C VAL A 11 -31.41 -37.74 -47.45
N LEU A 12 -30.23 -38.29 -47.75
CA LEU A 12 -30.00 -39.71 -48.08
C LEU A 12 -28.47 -39.99 -47.95
N VAL A 13 -27.96 -40.84 -47.03
CA VAL A 13 -27.98 -42.34 -47.00
C VAL A 13 -26.95 -42.92 -48.00
N ILE A 14 -26.01 -43.84 -47.72
CA ILE A 14 -25.51 -44.69 -46.59
C ILE A 14 -24.04 -45.07 -46.96
N GLY A 15 -23.08 -45.47 -46.13
CA GLY A 15 -22.97 -45.67 -44.67
C GLY A 15 -21.79 -46.62 -44.32
N LYS A 16 -21.71 -47.03 -43.03
CA LYS A 16 -21.04 -48.23 -42.44
C LYS A 16 -19.51 -48.19 -42.28
N ASP A 17 -18.85 -48.74 -41.25
CA ASP A 17 -19.14 -49.46 -39.98
C ASP A 17 -17.81 -49.36 -39.15
N PHE A 18 -17.68 -49.37 -37.81
CA PHE A 18 -18.60 -49.37 -36.65
C PHE A 18 -17.86 -48.89 -35.35
N SER A 19 -18.39 -49.22 -34.16
CA SER A 19 -17.92 -49.06 -32.77
C SER A 19 -16.83 -50.10 -32.33
N GLU A 20 -16.32 -50.25 -31.10
CA GLU A 20 -16.71 -49.80 -29.75
C GLU A 20 -15.54 -49.92 -28.72
N ALA A 21 -15.74 -49.50 -27.47
CA ALA A 21 -14.75 -49.56 -26.38
C ALA A 21 -14.76 -50.88 -25.59
N PHE A 22 -13.69 -51.20 -24.83
CA PHE A 22 -13.74 -51.49 -23.37
C PHE A 22 -12.36 -51.75 -22.71
N ALA A 23 -12.32 -51.42 -21.42
CA ALA A 23 -11.28 -51.43 -20.37
C ALA A 23 -10.13 -52.47 -20.26
N THR A 24 -9.10 -52.01 -19.51
CA THR A 24 -8.30 -52.67 -18.43
C THR A 24 -6.94 -53.38 -18.63
N LEU A 25 -6.02 -53.00 -17.72
CA LEU A 25 -4.92 -53.75 -17.07
C LEU A 25 -3.53 -53.89 -17.72
N THR A 26 -2.63 -52.99 -17.28
CA THR A 26 -1.27 -53.26 -16.73
C THR A 26 -0.35 -54.30 -17.36
N THR A 27 0.80 -53.85 -17.89
CA THR A 27 2.16 -54.04 -17.31
C THR A 27 3.19 -53.34 -18.20
N GLY A 28 4.30 -52.86 -17.62
CA GLY A 28 5.26 -52.00 -18.33
C GLY A 28 6.52 -52.71 -18.81
N ALA A 29 7.20 -52.12 -19.80
CA ALA A 29 8.65 -52.17 -19.97
C ALA A 29 9.10 -51.01 -20.88
N SER A 30 10.28 -50.46 -20.62
CA SER A 30 10.84 -49.30 -21.33
C SER A 30 11.64 -49.69 -22.57
N THR A 31 11.55 -48.87 -23.63
CA THR A 31 12.66 -48.64 -24.56
C THR A 31 12.62 -47.18 -25.02
N GLY A 32 13.76 -46.49 -24.95
CA GLY A 32 13.87 -45.07 -25.31
C GLY A 32 14.16 -44.86 -26.80
N ILE A 33 13.82 -43.66 -27.30
CA ILE A 33 14.19 -43.16 -28.62
C ILE A 33 14.87 -41.79 -28.41
N PRO A 34 16.07 -41.54 -28.97
CA PRO A 34 16.80 -40.30 -28.71
C PRO A 34 16.30 -39.14 -29.58
N SER A 35 16.13 -37.96 -28.97
CA SER A 35 15.94 -36.70 -29.68
C SER A 35 17.27 -35.95 -29.82
N THR A 36 17.69 -35.68 -31.05
CA THR A 36 18.88 -34.87 -31.34
C THR A 36 18.50 -33.39 -31.38
N THR A 37 18.88 -32.64 -30.35
CA THR A 37 18.82 -31.17 -30.35
C THR A 37 20.04 -30.58 -31.05
N ALA A 38 19.82 -29.71 -32.05
CA ALA A 38 20.88 -28.92 -32.66
C ALA A 38 21.17 -27.69 -31.79
N ALA A 39 22.43 -27.53 -31.36
CA ALA A 39 22.84 -26.39 -30.55
C ALA A 39 23.07 -25.15 -31.42
N LEU A 40 22.38 -24.05 -31.10
CA LEU A 40 22.75 -22.70 -31.52
C LEU A 40 23.53 -22.05 -30.38
N THR A 41 24.80 -21.73 -30.63
CA THR A 41 25.70 -21.16 -29.63
C THR A 41 25.53 -19.64 -29.53
N SER A 42 24.78 -19.18 -28.54
CA SER A 42 24.80 -17.78 -28.11
C SER A 42 25.91 -17.58 -27.06
N ASN A 43 27.00 -16.92 -27.45
CA ASN A 43 28.00 -16.44 -26.48
C ASN A 43 27.45 -15.23 -25.72
N SER A 44 26.76 -15.48 -24.61
CA SER A 44 26.55 -14.52 -23.53
C SER A 44 27.33 -15.00 -22.31
N ALA A 45 28.32 -14.20 -21.87
CA ALA A 45 29.08 -14.49 -20.67
C ALA A 45 28.20 -14.20 -19.45
N VAL A 46 27.41 -15.19 -19.02
CA VAL A 46 26.69 -15.14 -17.75
C VAL A 46 27.74 -15.14 -16.64
N SER A 47 27.99 -13.97 -16.05
CA SER A 47 28.75 -13.89 -14.81
C SER A 47 27.86 -14.44 -13.71
N THR A 48 28.00 -15.74 -13.42
CA THR A 48 27.38 -16.38 -12.26
C THR A 48 28.07 -15.87 -11.00
N VAL A 49 27.69 -14.66 -10.57
CA VAL A 49 27.94 -14.20 -9.21
C VAL A 49 27.13 -15.13 -8.31
N VAL A 50 27.82 -16.07 -7.68
CA VAL A 50 27.25 -16.86 -6.59
C VAL A 50 27.12 -15.91 -5.40
N THR A 51 25.98 -15.23 -5.31
CA THR A 51 25.55 -14.52 -4.11
C THR A 51 25.25 -15.56 -3.04
N THR A 52 26.26 -15.91 -2.24
CA THR A 52 26.00 -16.51 -0.93
C THR A 52 25.06 -15.56 -0.19
N PRO A 53 23.90 -16.03 0.33
CA PRO A 53 23.01 -15.16 1.07
C PRO A 53 23.78 -14.62 2.28
N THR A 54 23.97 -13.31 2.31
CA THR A 54 24.58 -12.62 3.45
C THR A 54 23.57 -12.62 4.58
N SER A 55 23.62 -13.66 5.39
CA SER A 55 22.82 -13.76 6.62
C SER A 55 22.95 -12.47 7.42
N PHE A 56 21.82 -11.88 7.82
CA PHE A 56 21.83 -10.70 8.66
C PHE A 56 22.65 -10.96 9.93
N PRO A 57 23.52 -10.03 10.37
CA PRO A 57 24.27 -10.23 11.61
C PRO A 57 23.31 -10.38 12.78
N PRO A 58 23.59 -11.22 13.79
CA PRO A 58 22.67 -11.45 14.90
C PRO A 58 22.24 -10.13 15.54
N VAL A 59 20.93 -9.94 15.73
CA VAL A 59 20.37 -8.72 16.31
C VAL A 59 21.01 -8.44 17.67
N GLY A 60 21.48 -7.22 17.87
CA GLY A 60 22.25 -6.79 19.05
C GLY A 60 23.76 -7.03 18.98
N SER A 61 24.29 -7.65 17.91
CA SER A 61 25.74 -7.86 17.74
C SER A 61 26.49 -6.65 17.15
N ILE A 62 25.78 -5.74 16.47
CA ILE A 62 26.36 -4.53 15.87
C ILE A 62 26.52 -3.45 16.96
N PRO A 63 27.72 -2.89 17.19
CA PRO A 63 27.93 -1.88 18.21
C PRO A 63 27.27 -0.54 17.84
N ARG A 64 26.69 0.13 18.84
CA ARG A 64 26.21 1.52 18.73
C ARG A 64 27.41 2.46 18.58
N ASP A 65 27.70 2.84 17.34
CA ASP A 65 28.77 3.75 16.94
C ASP A 65 28.19 4.76 15.97
N TYR A 66 28.01 5.99 16.44
CA TYR A 66 27.38 7.07 15.68
C TYR A 66 28.38 7.91 14.86
N SER A 67 29.60 7.39 14.65
CA SER A 67 30.57 8.00 13.74
C SER A 67 30.23 7.74 12.27
N ALA A 68 30.85 8.48 11.35
CA ALA A 68 30.75 8.22 9.91
C ALA A 68 31.21 6.79 9.54
N GLN A 69 32.15 6.21 10.29
CA GLN A 69 32.58 4.83 10.08
C GLN A 69 31.54 3.81 10.59
N GLY A 70 30.82 4.14 11.65
CA GLY A 70 29.66 3.36 12.09
C GLY A 70 28.52 3.39 11.08
N LEU A 71 28.27 4.54 10.45
CA LEU A 71 27.28 4.66 9.37
C LEU A 71 27.69 3.87 8.13
N GLU A 72 28.97 3.92 7.74
CA GLU A 72 29.46 3.17 6.59
C GLU A 72 29.36 1.66 6.82
N ARG A 73 29.58 1.14 8.03
CA ARG A 73 29.35 -0.28 8.34
C ARG A 73 27.89 -0.73 8.16
N LEU A 74 26.92 0.16 8.37
CA LEU A 74 25.52 -0.15 8.08
C LEU A 74 25.27 -0.18 6.57
N TRP A 75 25.94 0.69 5.80
CA TRP A 75 25.92 0.62 4.34
C TRP A 75 26.67 -0.61 3.79
N ASP A 76 27.75 -1.07 4.42
CA ASP A 76 28.44 -2.31 4.07
C ASP A 76 27.54 -3.54 4.23
N MET A 77 26.58 -3.52 5.17
CA MET A 77 25.56 -4.56 5.33
C MET A 77 24.53 -4.56 4.19
N VAL A 78 24.20 -3.39 3.64
CA VAL A 78 23.36 -3.25 2.44
C VAL A 78 24.11 -3.68 1.18
N GLY A 79 25.38 -3.28 1.05
CA GLY A 79 26.20 -3.49 -0.13
C GLY A 79 26.17 -2.31 -1.10
N PRO A 80 26.49 -2.51 -2.39
CA PRO A 80 26.56 -1.44 -3.38
C PRO A 80 25.23 -0.69 -3.55
N VAL A 81 25.32 0.63 -3.66
CA VAL A 81 24.20 1.56 -3.92
C VAL A 81 24.45 2.26 -5.24
N GLU A 82 23.46 2.27 -6.13
CA GLU A 82 23.52 3.02 -7.39
C GLU A 82 23.49 4.54 -7.11
N PRO A 83 24.48 5.32 -7.62
CA PRO A 83 24.45 6.77 -7.47
C PRO A 83 23.44 7.39 -8.43
N PRO A 84 22.68 8.42 -8.01
CA PRO A 84 21.73 9.08 -8.88
C PRO A 84 22.44 9.81 -10.04
N PRO A 85 21.80 9.94 -11.22
CA PRO A 85 22.37 10.60 -12.40
C PRO A 85 22.71 12.09 -12.21
N PHE A 86 22.17 12.73 -11.17
CA PHE A 86 22.50 14.08 -10.72
C PHE A 86 22.19 14.22 -9.23
N THR A 87 22.84 15.17 -8.57
CA THR A 87 22.72 15.42 -7.11
C THR A 87 22.32 16.87 -6.78
N THR A 88 21.60 17.51 -7.70
CA THR A 88 21.12 18.90 -7.55
C THR A 88 19.62 18.94 -7.76
N THR A 89 18.88 19.48 -6.80
CA THR A 89 17.44 19.72 -6.93
C THR A 89 17.17 20.58 -8.16
N ARG A 90 16.35 20.08 -9.08
CA ARG A 90 15.92 20.86 -10.23
C ARG A 90 14.86 21.88 -9.81
N VAL A 91 14.91 23.07 -10.38
CA VAL A 91 13.91 24.12 -10.17
C VAL A 91 13.26 24.41 -11.52
N PRO A 92 11.95 24.20 -11.68
CA PRO A 92 11.26 24.50 -12.93
C PRO A 92 11.39 25.98 -13.29
N THR A 93 11.74 26.25 -14.55
CA THR A 93 11.87 27.63 -15.07
C THR A 93 10.64 28.10 -15.83
N ALA A 94 9.66 27.22 -16.04
CA ALA A 94 8.41 27.48 -16.74
C ALA A 94 7.23 26.83 -16.00
N SER A 95 6.04 27.41 -16.16
CA SER A 95 4.78 26.82 -15.68
C SER A 95 4.48 25.51 -16.41
N VAL A 96 4.10 24.46 -15.67
CA VAL A 96 3.61 23.22 -16.25
C VAL A 96 2.32 23.51 -17.03
N THR A 97 2.30 23.10 -18.30
CA THR A 97 1.11 23.18 -19.16
C THR A 97 0.51 21.79 -19.26
N LEU A 98 -0.75 21.61 -18.87
CA LEU A 98 -1.45 20.35 -19.09
C LEU A 98 -1.64 20.09 -20.60
N PRO A 99 -1.56 18.83 -21.06
CA PRO A 99 -2.00 18.47 -22.40
C PRO A 99 -3.52 18.72 -22.55
N PRO A 100 -4.05 18.79 -23.77
CA PRO A 100 -5.50 18.82 -23.99
C PRO A 100 -6.19 17.62 -23.32
N SER A 101 -7.41 17.82 -22.83
CA SER A 101 -8.24 16.75 -22.28
C SER A 101 -8.32 15.56 -23.27
N PRO A 102 -8.16 14.32 -22.80
CA PRO A 102 -8.13 13.17 -23.69
C PRO A 102 -9.54 12.92 -24.26
N PRO A 103 -9.68 12.35 -25.47
CA PRO A 103 -11.00 12.06 -26.06
C PRO A 103 -11.84 11.17 -25.15
N PRO A 104 -13.19 11.26 -25.16
CA PRO A 104 -14.04 10.40 -24.34
C PRO A 104 -13.76 8.91 -24.57
N LEU A 105 -13.60 8.14 -23.48
CA LEU A 105 -13.37 6.68 -23.54
C LEU A 105 -14.52 5.93 -24.24
N TYR A 106 -15.75 6.36 -23.97
CA TYR A 106 -16.96 5.72 -24.44
C TYR A 106 -17.98 6.76 -24.94
N PRO A 107 -18.99 6.36 -25.73
CA PRO A 107 -20.13 7.22 -26.03
C PRO A 107 -20.87 7.65 -24.76
N SER A 108 -21.35 8.89 -24.72
CA SER A 108 -21.97 9.50 -23.53
C SER A 108 -23.26 8.83 -23.05
N PHE A 109 -23.90 7.99 -23.87
CA PHE A 109 -25.05 7.18 -23.45
C PHE A 109 -24.65 5.94 -22.62
N TYR A 110 -23.37 5.55 -22.64
CA TYR A 110 -22.82 4.40 -21.92
C TYR A 110 -22.05 4.83 -20.67
N ALA A 111 -21.16 5.82 -20.81
CA ALA A 111 -20.45 6.42 -19.69
C ALA A 111 -20.40 7.95 -19.84
N PRO A 112 -20.71 8.74 -18.79
CA PRO A 112 -20.56 10.19 -18.79
C PRO A 112 -19.08 10.61 -18.84
N ALA A 113 -18.82 11.87 -19.20
CA ALA A 113 -17.51 12.49 -18.95
C ALA A 113 -17.31 12.71 -17.44
N PRO A 114 -16.06 12.86 -16.93
CA PRO A 114 -15.79 13.03 -15.50
C PRO A 114 -16.65 14.10 -14.80
N LYS A 115 -16.86 15.24 -15.46
CA LYS A 115 -17.70 16.34 -14.97
C LYS A 115 -19.21 16.11 -14.97
N ASP A 116 -19.67 15.07 -15.69
CA ASP A 116 -21.08 14.75 -15.91
C ASP A 116 -21.50 13.51 -15.08
N ILE A 117 -20.60 12.95 -14.26
CA ILE A 117 -20.90 11.99 -13.19
C ILE A 117 -21.55 12.77 -12.05
N LEU A 118 -22.75 12.38 -11.60
CA LEU A 118 -23.43 12.98 -10.43
C LEU A 118 -23.38 14.54 -10.35
N PRO A 119 -23.61 15.31 -11.44
CA PRO A 119 -23.16 16.71 -11.56
C PRO A 119 -23.88 17.72 -10.65
N GLY A 120 -24.87 17.28 -9.88
CA GLY A 120 -25.54 18.07 -8.83
C GLY A 120 -24.95 17.90 -7.43
N LEU A 121 -24.04 16.94 -7.23
CA LEU A 121 -23.36 16.69 -5.95
C LEU A 121 -22.01 17.42 -5.93
N LYS A 122 -21.57 17.80 -4.73
CA LYS A 122 -20.30 18.52 -4.50
C LYS A 122 -19.63 18.00 -3.23
N PHE A 123 -18.31 17.90 -3.22
CA PHE A 123 -17.59 17.59 -1.98
C PHE A 123 -17.79 18.70 -0.93
N PRO A 124 -17.63 18.39 0.38
CA PRO A 124 -17.66 19.38 1.45
C PRO A 124 -16.66 20.54 1.25
N ASN A 125 -16.93 21.68 1.88
CA ASN A 125 -15.99 22.81 1.88
C ASN A 125 -14.69 22.42 2.60
N GLY A 126 -13.55 22.67 1.96
CA GLY A 126 -12.24 22.26 2.47
C GLY A 126 -11.89 20.80 2.23
N PHE A 127 -12.65 20.07 1.41
CA PHE A 127 -12.35 18.67 1.10
C PHE A 127 -10.97 18.52 0.41
N LEU A 128 -10.10 17.70 1.01
CA LEU A 128 -8.75 17.46 0.51
C LEU A 128 -8.78 16.42 -0.61
N PHE A 129 -8.93 16.88 -1.85
CA PHE A 129 -8.49 16.11 -3.02
C PHE A 129 -6.97 16.15 -3.07
N GLY A 130 -6.34 14.98 -2.95
CA GLY A 130 -4.89 14.84 -3.01
C GLY A 130 -4.35 13.77 -3.94
N VAL A 131 -3.03 13.69 -3.94
CA VAL A 131 -2.23 12.54 -4.40
C VAL A 131 -1.39 12.06 -3.22
N ASP A 132 -0.93 10.82 -3.24
CA ASP A 132 -0.09 10.24 -2.18
C ASP A 132 1.23 9.67 -2.73
N THR A 133 2.27 9.64 -1.89
CA THR A 133 3.59 9.02 -2.13
C THR A 133 4.30 8.60 -0.83
N ALA A 134 5.24 7.67 -0.93
CA ALA A 134 6.06 7.23 0.19
C ALA A 134 7.56 7.40 -0.08
N ALA A 135 8.29 7.91 0.91
CA ALA A 135 9.71 8.28 0.81
C ALA A 135 10.59 7.20 0.14
N TYR A 136 10.57 5.96 0.62
CA TYR A 136 11.35 4.87 0.01
C TYR A 136 10.94 4.59 -1.45
N GLN A 137 9.66 4.72 -1.77
CA GLN A 137 9.10 4.35 -3.06
C GLN A 137 9.41 5.38 -4.17
N VAL A 138 9.52 6.68 -3.82
CA VAL A 138 9.69 7.78 -4.79
C VAL A 138 11.01 8.54 -4.71
N GLU A 139 11.64 8.67 -3.54
CA GLU A 139 12.73 9.65 -3.38
C GLU A 139 14.02 9.26 -4.10
N GLY A 140 14.42 7.99 -3.99
CA GLY A 140 15.76 7.54 -4.37
C GLY A 140 16.84 8.29 -3.59
N ALA A 141 17.97 8.58 -4.23
CA ALA A 141 19.10 9.30 -3.62
C ALA A 141 19.49 8.67 -2.26
N THR A 142 19.54 7.34 -2.23
CA THR A 142 19.38 6.54 -1.01
C THR A 142 20.56 6.62 -0.04
N LYS A 143 21.75 6.98 -0.53
CA LYS A 143 22.96 7.27 0.27
C LYS A 143 23.38 8.75 0.23
N ASN A 144 22.53 9.65 -0.27
CA ASN A 144 22.81 11.09 -0.33
C ASN A 144 22.57 11.81 1.00
N ASP A 145 23.25 12.95 1.18
CA ASP A 145 23.01 13.94 2.22
C ASP A 145 22.86 13.40 3.64
N GLY A 146 23.64 12.37 3.95
CA GLY A 146 23.73 11.77 5.29
C GLY A 146 22.61 10.78 5.64
N LYS A 147 21.76 10.37 4.69
CA LYS A 147 20.76 9.30 4.90
C LYS A 147 21.44 8.02 5.43
N GLY A 148 20.83 7.41 6.44
CA GLY A 148 21.14 6.05 6.86
C GLY A 148 20.35 5.01 6.06
N PRO A 149 20.83 3.75 6.00
CA PRO A 149 20.09 2.69 5.34
C PRO A 149 18.84 2.31 6.13
N THR A 150 17.82 1.85 5.42
CA THR A 150 16.57 1.30 5.97
C THR A 150 16.56 -0.23 5.88
N THR A 151 15.59 -0.88 6.52
CA THR A 151 15.33 -2.31 6.35
C THR A 151 15.06 -2.67 4.89
N TRP A 152 14.37 -1.80 4.15
CA TRP A 152 14.08 -1.99 2.72
C TRP A 152 15.32 -1.83 1.82
N ASP A 153 16.25 -0.94 2.16
CA ASP A 153 17.53 -0.83 1.44
C ASP A 153 18.30 -2.18 1.50
N TRP A 154 18.27 -2.88 2.64
CA TRP A 154 18.84 -4.22 2.79
C TRP A 154 17.96 -5.34 2.18
N ALA A 155 16.66 -5.31 2.44
CA ALA A 155 15.71 -6.36 2.06
C ALA A 155 15.60 -6.52 0.54
N SER A 156 15.57 -5.41 -0.20
CA SER A 156 15.49 -5.40 -1.67
C SER A 156 16.63 -6.15 -2.37
N ARG A 157 17.76 -6.35 -1.68
CA ARG A 157 18.94 -7.05 -2.19
C ARG A 157 18.98 -8.53 -1.80
N GLN A 158 17.97 -9.04 -1.09
CA GLN A 158 17.90 -10.45 -0.71
C GLN A 158 17.32 -11.32 -1.84
N PRO A 159 17.74 -12.59 -1.99
CA PRO A 159 17.28 -13.47 -3.06
C PRO A 159 15.75 -13.56 -3.19
N ASN A 160 15.23 -13.21 -4.36
CA ASN A 160 13.79 -13.18 -4.69
C ASN A 160 12.94 -12.23 -3.84
N ALA A 161 13.53 -11.21 -3.19
CA ALA A 161 12.78 -10.22 -2.42
C ALA A 161 12.02 -9.19 -3.28
N ILE A 162 12.50 -8.92 -4.50
CA ILE A 162 11.90 -7.99 -5.47
C ILE A 162 11.69 -8.72 -6.80
N ALA A 163 10.48 -8.66 -7.36
CA ALA A 163 10.06 -9.42 -8.55
C ALA A 163 10.92 -9.14 -9.79
N ASP A 164 11.34 -7.88 -9.99
CA ASP A 164 12.16 -7.43 -11.12
C ASP A 164 13.64 -7.18 -10.77
N ASN A 165 14.05 -7.43 -9.53
CA ASN A 165 15.39 -7.19 -8.97
C ASN A 165 15.83 -5.70 -8.95
N THR A 166 14.89 -4.76 -9.01
CA THR A 166 15.18 -3.33 -8.80
C THR A 166 15.43 -2.99 -7.32
N THR A 167 15.97 -1.80 -7.04
CA THR A 167 16.24 -1.31 -5.68
C THR A 167 15.66 0.08 -5.47
N GLY A 168 15.49 0.48 -4.20
CA GLY A 168 15.14 1.86 -3.81
C GLY A 168 16.25 2.89 -4.01
N ASP A 169 17.28 2.62 -4.83
CA ASP A 169 18.46 3.48 -4.89
C ASP A 169 18.22 4.80 -5.63
N VAL A 170 17.51 4.72 -6.75
CA VAL A 170 17.24 5.84 -7.68
C VAL A 170 15.74 6.05 -7.89
N VAL A 171 14.97 4.99 -8.12
CA VAL A 171 13.51 4.99 -8.39
C VAL A 171 13.09 6.08 -9.39
N ASP A 172 12.06 6.90 -9.10
CA ASP A 172 11.74 8.08 -9.92
C ASP A 172 12.61 9.32 -9.60
N LEU A 173 13.43 9.28 -8.54
CA LEU A 173 14.33 10.32 -8.06
C LEU A 173 13.63 11.63 -7.59
N GLN A 174 12.47 11.50 -6.95
CA GLN A 174 11.75 12.65 -6.38
C GLN A 174 12.60 13.50 -5.43
N TYR A 175 13.62 12.94 -4.76
CA TYR A 175 14.50 13.71 -3.86
C TYR A 175 15.15 14.94 -4.53
N PHE A 176 15.46 14.84 -5.82
CA PHE A 176 15.98 15.96 -6.62
C PHE A 176 14.96 16.54 -7.63
N LEU A 177 13.78 15.93 -7.76
CA LEU A 177 12.74 16.30 -8.73
C LEU A 177 11.43 16.81 -8.12
N TYR A 178 11.27 16.80 -6.78
CA TYR A 178 10.03 17.17 -6.10
C TYR A 178 9.49 18.55 -6.50
N LYS A 179 10.34 19.52 -6.86
CA LYS A 179 9.88 20.84 -7.34
C LYS A 179 9.23 20.77 -8.73
N GLU A 180 9.70 19.89 -9.61
CA GLU A 180 9.02 19.56 -10.86
C GLU A 180 7.69 18.85 -10.56
N ASP A 181 7.70 17.83 -9.70
CA ASP A 181 6.52 17.00 -9.42
C ASP A 181 5.39 17.74 -8.69
N ILE A 182 5.72 18.58 -7.69
CA ILE A 182 4.76 19.45 -7.00
C ILE A 182 4.11 20.44 -7.97
N MET A 183 4.88 21.06 -8.89
CA MET A 183 4.31 21.96 -9.89
C MET A 183 3.41 21.22 -10.89
N ARG A 184 3.67 19.94 -11.17
CA ARG A 184 2.81 19.11 -12.02
C ARG A 184 1.49 18.75 -11.33
N SER A 185 1.53 18.41 -10.04
CA SER A 185 0.32 18.20 -9.23
C SER A 185 -0.48 19.49 -9.05
N ALA A 186 0.17 20.63 -8.85
CA ALA A 186 -0.49 21.94 -8.80
C ALA A 186 -1.21 22.27 -10.12
N ALA A 187 -0.61 21.94 -11.27
CA ALA A 187 -1.23 22.12 -12.58
C ALA A 187 -2.48 21.24 -12.79
N LEU A 188 -2.55 20.06 -12.17
CA LEU A 188 -3.76 19.22 -12.13
C LEU A 188 -4.86 19.78 -11.21
N GLY A 189 -4.59 20.85 -10.45
CA GLY A 189 -5.54 21.45 -9.51
C GLY A 189 -5.62 20.75 -8.15
N VAL A 190 -4.71 19.81 -7.89
CA VAL A 190 -4.56 19.07 -6.62
C VAL A 190 -4.51 20.03 -5.44
N LYS A 191 -5.18 19.69 -4.33
CA LYS A 191 -5.25 20.53 -3.12
C LYS A 191 -4.36 20.05 -1.99
N ALA A 192 -4.04 18.77 -1.93
CA ALA A 192 -3.13 18.21 -0.94
C ALA A 192 -2.13 17.22 -1.55
N HIS A 193 -0.95 17.10 -0.96
CA HIS A 193 -0.04 15.98 -1.23
C HIS A 193 0.22 15.29 0.10
N SER A 194 -0.22 14.04 0.21
CA SER A 194 0.23 13.15 1.27
C SER A 194 1.60 12.63 0.88
N PHE A 195 2.56 12.74 1.80
CA PHE A 195 3.88 12.17 1.62
C PHE A 195 4.44 11.70 2.97
N SER A 196 5.28 10.67 2.94
CA SER A 196 6.01 10.24 4.15
C SER A 196 7.39 10.88 4.29
N ILE A 197 7.85 10.99 5.53
CA ILE A 197 9.22 11.42 5.87
C ILE A 197 10.03 10.17 6.17
N SER A 198 11.16 10.00 5.49
CA SER A 198 12.07 8.90 5.83
C SER A 198 12.79 9.17 7.15
N TRP A 199 12.49 8.34 8.16
CA TRP A 199 13.12 8.43 9.48
C TRP A 199 14.65 8.38 9.36
N ALA A 200 15.18 7.53 8.48
CA ALA A 200 16.62 7.38 8.26
C ALA A 200 17.29 8.59 7.58
N ARG A 201 16.54 9.54 7.00
CA ARG A 201 17.09 10.86 6.61
C ARG A 201 17.22 11.82 7.77
N ILE A 202 16.41 11.66 8.82
CA ILE A 202 16.34 12.56 9.97
C ILE A 202 17.32 12.08 11.05
N PHE A 203 17.21 10.82 11.45
CA PHE A 203 18.15 10.15 12.34
C PHE A 203 18.78 8.97 11.57
N PRO A 204 20.01 9.10 11.04
CA PRO A 204 20.65 8.05 10.23
C PRO A 204 20.85 6.71 10.96
N PHE A 205 20.83 6.75 12.30
CA PHE A 205 20.87 5.55 13.15
C PHE A 205 19.54 5.28 13.86
N GLY A 206 18.49 6.05 13.56
CA GLY A 206 17.16 5.99 14.17
C GLY A 206 17.07 6.44 15.64
N THR A 207 18.06 6.11 16.48
CA THR A 207 17.94 6.19 17.94
C THR A 207 17.92 7.63 18.48
N ALA A 208 17.26 7.82 19.62
CA ALA A 208 17.10 9.11 20.28
C ALA A 208 18.42 9.74 20.76
N ASP A 209 19.44 8.92 21.02
CA ASP A 209 20.80 9.32 21.39
C ASP A 209 21.74 9.52 20.19
N SER A 210 21.26 9.27 18.96
CA SER A 210 22.05 9.46 17.74
C SER A 210 22.02 10.91 17.22
N PRO A 211 23.03 11.34 16.43
CA PRO A 211 23.03 12.66 15.82
C PRO A 211 21.88 12.86 14.83
N LEU A 212 21.12 13.93 15.01
CA LEU A 212 20.22 14.48 14.01
C LEU A 212 21.01 14.86 12.74
N ASN A 213 20.47 14.51 11.57
CA ASN A 213 20.97 14.98 10.28
C ASN A 213 20.28 16.30 9.87
N PRO A 214 20.98 17.45 9.86
CA PRO A 214 20.37 18.72 9.48
C PRO A 214 19.95 18.78 8.00
N ALA A 215 20.59 18.01 7.12
CA ALA A 215 20.26 18.02 5.70
C ALA A 215 18.90 17.37 5.40
N GLY A 216 18.55 16.30 6.12
CA GLY A 216 17.21 15.71 6.06
C GLY A 216 16.11 16.68 6.50
N ILE A 217 16.31 17.38 7.63
CA ILE A 217 15.38 18.42 8.09
C ILE A 217 15.26 19.57 7.07
N ALA A 218 16.38 20.00 6.48
CA ALA A 218 16.39 21.06 5.47
C ALA A 218 15.65 20.64 4.18
N HIS A 219 15.84 19.39 3.74
CA HIS A 219 15.14 18.83 2.58
C HIS A 219 13.63 18.87 2.77
N TYR A 220 13.10 18.22 3.82
CA TYR A 220 11.64 18.21 4.03
C TYR A 220 11.07 19.60 4.36
N SER A 221 11.86 20.51 4.93
CA SER A 221 11.43 21.92 5.05
C SER A 221 11.23 22.57 3.68
N ASP A 222 12.18 22.43 2.74
CA ASP A 222 12.07 23.01 1.39
C ASP A 222 10.94 22.32 0.59
N VAL A 223 10.73 21.01 0.77
CA VAL A 223 9.56 20.28 0.25
C VAL A 223 8.25 20.90 0.77
N ILE A 224 8.08 21.05 2.08
CA ILE A 224 6.88 21.61 2.72
C ILE A 224 6.65 23.07 2.29
N ASP A 225 7.69 23.90 2.32
CA ASP A 225 7.60 25.30 1.93
C ASP A 225 7.24 25.46 0.44
N TYR A 226 7.71 24.54 -0.41
CA TYR A 226 7.39 24.55 -1.85
C TYR A 226 5.97 24.08 -2.16
N HIS A 227 5.40 23.13 -1.40
CA HIS A 227 3.96 22.80 -1.47
C HIS A 227 3.09 24.01 -1.16
N LEU A 228 3.35 24.66 0.00
CA LEU A 228 2.60 25.83 0.45
C LEU A 228 2.71 27.00 -0.54
N ALA A 229 3.89 27.22 -1.13
CA ALA A 229 4.10 28.25 -2.15
C ALA A 229 3.28 28.03 -3.45
N HIS A 230 2.82 26.80 -3.72
CA HIS A 230 2.00 26.45 -4.87
C HIS A 230 0.54 26.15 -4.52
N GLY A 231 0.12 26.42 -3.27
CA GLY A 231 -1.27 26.22 -2.83
C GLY A 231 -1.66 24.75 -2.67
N ILE A 232 -0.68 23.87 -2.44
CA ILE A 232 -0.91 22.48 -2.06
C ILE A 232 -0.68 22.35 -0.56
N GLU A 233 -1.62 21.74 0.15
CA GLU A 233 -1.50 21.42 1.56
C GLU A 233 -0.60 20.18 1.77
N PRO A 234 0.49 20.28 2.55
CA PRO A 234 1.31 19.14 2.90
C PRO A 234 0.60 18.30 3.98
N VAL A 235 0.38 17.03 3.69
CA VAL A 235 -0.14 16.03 4.62
C VAL A 235 1.00 15.05 4.90
N VAL A 236 1.34 14.81 6.16
CA VAL A 236 2.61 14.15 6.52
C VAL A 236 2.40 12.84 7.24
N THR A 237 2.95 11.77 6.67
CA THR A 237 3.10 10.47 7.32
C THR A 237 4.48 10.34 7.96
N LEU A 238 4.54 10.13 9.28
CA LEU A 238 5.82 10.03 10.01
C LEU A 238 6.59 8.75 9.68
N PHE A 239 5.90 7.63 9.45
CA PHE A 239 6.52 6.35 9.17
C PHE A 239 5.76 5.57 8.10
N HIS A 240 6.50 5.11 7.09
CA HIS A 240 5.96 4.36 5.97
C HIS A 240 6.88 3.17 5.66
N TRP A 241 6.98 2.28 6.65
CA TRP A 241 7.65 0.97 6.61
C TRP A 241 9.19 0.98 6.51
N ASP A 242 9.80 2.16 6.33
CA ASP A 242 11.23 2.36 6.08
C ASP A 242 12.06 2.46 7.37
N VAL A 243 11.93 1.46 8.25
CA VAL A 243 12.66 1.38 9.54
C VAL A 243 14.16 1.61 9.34
N PRO A 244 14.82 2.52 10.09
CA PRO A 244 16.27 2.67 10.01
C PRO A 244 16.96 1.34 10.36
N LEU A 245 17.84 0.86 9.47
CA LEU A 245 18.49 -0.46 9.57
C LEU A 245 19.28 -0.62 10.88
N ALA A 246 19.76 0.49 11.43
CA ALA A 246 20.38 0.55 12.75
C ALA A 246 19.46 0.03 13.87
N LEU A 247 18.20 0.43 13.93
CA LEU A 247 17.23 -0.03 14.95
C LEU A 247 16.94 -1.51 14.80
N GLN A 248 16.83 -1.97 13.56
CA GLN A 248 16.71 -3.40 13.25
C GLN A 248 17.95 -4.17 13.71
N SER A 249 19.16 -3.64 13.45
CA SER A 249 20.44 -4.25 13.83
C SER A 249 20.69 -4.26 15.33
N PHE A 250 20.25 -3.23 16.06
CA PHE A 250 20.49 -3.08 17.49
C PHE A 250 19.53 -3.91 18.34
N TYR A 251 18.25 -3.99 17.98
CA TYR A 251 17.24 -4.66 18.80
C TYR A 251 16.05 -5.29 18.04
N GLY A 252 16.00 -5.21 16.70
CA GLY A 252 14.93 -5.83 15.90
C GLY A 252 13.75 -4.91 15.59
N GLY A 253 13.98 -3.58 15.62
CA GLY A 253 12.99 -2.59 15.22
C GLY A 253 11.68 -2.72 16.01
N PHE A 254 10.54 -2.70 15.31
CA PHE A 254 9.21 -2.75 15.94
C PHE A 254 8.89 -4.04 16.70
N THR A 255 9.70 -5.09 16.57
CA THR A 255 9.53 -6.30 17.42
C THR A 255 10.12 -6.18 18.82
N SER A 256 10.80 -5.06 19.13
CA SER A 256 11.30 -4.71 20.47
C SER A 256 10.53 -3.52 21.07
N PRO A 257 10.26 -3.50 22.38
CA PRO A 257 9.66 -2.33 23.04
C PRO A 257 10.56 -1.08 23.01
N ASP A 258 11.88 -1.24 22.81
CA ASP A 258 12.85 -0.13 22.75
C ASP A 258 12.54 0.87 21.61
N ILE A 259 11.81 0.44 20.58
CA ILE A 259 11.39 1.27 19.42
C ILE A 259 10.53 2.47 19.82
N VAL A 260 9.79 2.38 20.94
CA VAL A 260 8.75 3.34 21.31
C VAL A 260 9.35 4.71 21.60
N ASP A 261 10.40 4.75 22.43
CA ASP A 261 11.06 6.02 22.80
C ASP A 261 11.85 6.62 21.64
N ASP A 262 12.49 5.78 20.82
CA ASP A 262 13.19 6.20 19.60
C ASP A 262 12.21 6.84 18.59
N PHE A 263 11.06 6.20 18.33
CA PHE A 263 10.02 6.75 17.46
C PHE A 263 9.41 8.03 18.02
N VAL A 264 9.13 8.11 19.32
CA VAL A 264 8.59 9.31 19.97
C VAL A 264 9.58 10.47 19.89
N ASN A 265 10.89 10.24 20.05
CA ASN A 265 11.91 11.27 19.87
C ASN A 265 11.96 11.79 18.42
N TYR A 266 11.88 10.88 17.46
CA TYR A 266 11.78 11.21 16.04
C TYR A 266 10.53 12.05 15.73
N ALA A 267 9.35 11.59 16.15
CA ALA A 267 8.08 12.30 15.99
C ALA A 267 8.13 13.71 16.61
N LYS A 268 8.59 13.85 17.87
CA LYS A 268 8.79 15.15 18.55
C LYS A 268 9.70 16.09 17.76
N THR A 269 10.77 15.56 17.15
CA THR A 269 11.70 16.35 16.32
C THR A 269 11.02 16.90 15.08
N ILE A 270 10.24 16.07 14.39
CA ILE A 270 9.52 16.42 13.16
C ILE A 270 8.35 17.37 13.42
N PHE A 271 7.53 17.08 14.43
CA PHE A 271 6.48 18.00 14.88
C PHE A 271 7.05 19.38 15.19
N LYS A 272 8.17 19.46 15.94
CA LYS A 272 8.82 20.74 16.26
C LYS A 272 9.36 21.47 15.02
N ALA A 273 9.86 20.75 14.02
CA ALA A 273 10.43 21.35 12.81
C ALA A 273 9.36 21.93 11.86
N PHE A 274 8.19 21.30 11.79
CA PHE A 274 7.15 21.64 10.80
C PHE A 274 5.82 22.13 11.40
N ASN A 275 5.72 22.34 12.72
CA ASN A 275 4.58 22.97 13.39
C ASN A 275 4.15 24.27 12.69
N GLY A 276 2.85 24.49 12.53
CA GLY A 276 2.28 25.64 11.84
C GLY A 276 2.43 25.65 10.31
N ARG A 277 3.02 24.62 9.70
CA ARG A 277 3.11 24.43 8.24
C ARG A 277 2.42 23.16 7.73
N VAL A 278 2.18 22.19 8.62
CA VAL A 278 1.50 20.92 8.36
C VAL A 278 0.33 20.80 9.32
N ASN A 279 -0.88 20.57 8.80
CA ASN A 279 -2.11 20.51 9.61
C ASN A 279 -2.65 19.08 9.76
N THR A 280 -2.35 18.18 8.83
CA THR A 280 -2.85 16.79 8.88
C THR A 280 -1.67 15.83 8.99
N TRP A 281 -1.69 14.99 10.02
CA TRP A 281 -0.59 14.11 10.39
C TRP A 281 -1.05 12.66 10.50
N TYR A 282 -0.23 11.75 9.96
CA TYR A 282 -0.35 10.31 10.18
C TYR A 282 0.89 9.81 10.92
N THR A 283 0.73 9.04 11.99
CA THR A 283 1.89 8.40 12.64
C THR A 283 2.43 7.24 11.83
N PHE A 284 1.55 6.44 11.22
CA PHE A 284 1.87 5.18 10.55
C PHE A 284 0.99 4.97 9.32
N ASN A 285 1.59 4.49 8.22
CA ASN A 285 0.88 3.89 7.08
C ASN A 285 0.61 2.42 7.35
N GLU A 286 -0.61 1.95 7.07
CA GLU A 286 -0.99 0.52 6.97
C GLU A 286 -0.27 -0.39 8.00
N PRO A 287 -0.39 -0.10 9.31
CA PRO A 287 0.47 -0.72 10.32
C PRO A 287 0.27 -2.24 10.40
N ARG A 288 -0.87 -2.75 9.92
CA ARG A 288 -1.17 -4.18 9.85
C ARG A 288 -0.49 -4.86 8.65
N VAL A 289 -0.35 -4.22 7.49
CA VAL A 289 0.48 -4.75 6.39
C VAL A 289 1.94 -4.80 6.84
N PHE A 290 2.45 -3.69 7.37
CA PHE A 290 3.81 -3.57 7.88
C PHE A 290 4.15 -4.68 8.89
N CYS A 291 3.33 -4.84 9.93
CA CYS A 291 3.57 -5.87 10.93
C CYS A 291 3.42 -7.30 10.37
N GLY A 292 2.50 -7.54 9.42
CA GLY A 292 2.43 -8.82 8.69
C GLY A 292 3.71 -9.13 7.92
N GLN A 293 4.28 -8.14 7.22
CA GLN A 293 5.53 -8.25 6.49
C GLN A 293 6.71 -8.63 7.40
N VAL A 294 6.79 -8.09 8.62
CA VAL A 294 7.88 -8.41 9.57
C VAL A 294 7.93 -9.90 9.93
N GLY A 295 6.82 -10.64 9.82
CA GLY A 295 6.78 -12.10 9.97
C GLY A 295 7.30 -12.89 8.76
N SER A 296 7.59 -12.23 7.64
CA SER A 296 7.89 -12.85 6.34
C SER A 296 9.35 -12.62 5.90
N TYR A 297 9.86 -13.48 5.01
CA TYR A 297 11.19 -13.32 4.42
C TYR A 297 11.25 -12.08 3.50
N PRO A 298 12.33 -11.26 3.54
CA PRO A 298 13.55 -11.41 4.34
C PRO A 298 13.49 -10.76 5.74
N PHE A 299 12.43 -10.04 6.09
CA PHE A 299 12.33 -9.25 7.32
C PHE A 299 12.36 -10.10 8.60
N ASN A 300 11.82 -11.32 8.54
CA ASN A 300 11.80 -12.28 9.65
C ASN A 300 13.20 -12.67 10.16
N GLU A 301 14.25 -12.55 9.33
CA GLU A 301 15.66 -12.79 9.71
C GLU A 301 16.21 -11.72 10.68
N THR A 302 15.45 -10.64 10.89
CA THR A 302 15.92 -9.43 11.59
C THR A 302 15.12 -9.12 12.85
N VAL A 303 14.27 -10.04 13.32
CA VAL A 303 13.40 -9.84 14.50
C VAL A 303 14.18 -9.89 15.83
N ALA A 304 13.59 -9.29 16.87
CA ALA A 304 14.17 -9.20 18.20
C ALA A 304 14.46 -10.60 18.81
N PRO A 305 15.51 -10.75 19.64
CA PRO A 305 15.82 -12.02 20.29
C PRO A 305 14.64 -12.59 21.11
N GLY A 306 14.21 -13.80 20.78
CA GLY A 306 13.06 -14.47 21.39
C GLY A 306 11.73 -14.29 20.65
N VAL A 307 11.67 -13.42 19.64
CA VAL A 307 10.56 -13.30 18.69
C VAL A 307 10.79 -14.28 17.52
N ASN A 308 9.70 -14.78 16.92
CA ASN A 308 9.75 -15.63 15.73
C ASN A 308 8.72 -15.16 14.69
N ALA A 309 8.79 -15.69 13.46
CA ALA A 309 7.91 -15.32 12.35
C ALA A 309 6.41 -15.29 12.70
N SER A 310 5.92 -16.22 13.53
CA SER A 310 4.50 -16.33 13.88
C SER A 310 4.06 -15.37 15.00
N THR A 311 4.99 -14.90 15.85
CA THR A 311 4.71 -13.92 16.91
C THR A 311 5.08 -12.49 16.52
N ALA A 312 6.00 -12.32 15.58
CA ALA A 312 6.51 -11.01 15.15
C ALA A 312 5.44 -10.00 14.73
N PRO A 313 4.37 -10.36 13.97
CA PRO A 313 3.33 -9.41 13.61
C PRO A 313 2.61 -8.81 14.83
N TYR A 314 2.29 -9.63 15.82
CA TYR A 314 1.55 -9.18 17.00
C TYR A 314 2.44 -8.43 18.01
N GLN A 315 3.72 -8.80 18.12
CA GLN A 315 4.71 -8.02 18.88
C GLN A 315 4.93 -6.65 18.24
N CYS A 316 5.01 -6.60 16.90
CA CYS A 316 5.04 -5.37 16.12
C CYS A 316 3.80 -4.51 16.38
N SER A 317 2.58 -5.06 16.25
CA SER A 317 1.34 -4.30 16.48
C SER A 317 1.25 -3.76 17.92
N TYR A 318 1.68 -4.53 18.92
CA TYR A 318 1.69 -4.10 20.32
C TYR A 318 2.62 -2.89 20.54
N ASN A 319 3.85 -2.95 20.03
CA ASN A 319 4.81 -1.86 20.17
C ASN A 319 4.41 -0.64 19.32
N LEU A 320 3.84 -0.86 18.13
CA LEU A 320 3.39 0.20 17.23
C LEU A 320 2.20 0.97 17.81
N LEU A 321 1.21 0.30 18.39
CA LEU A 321 0.09 0.98 19.09
C LEU A 321 0.59 1.85 20.25
N LYS A 322 1.58 1.38 21.01
CA LYS A 322 2.23 2.17 22.07
C LYS A 322 3.00 3.37 21.51
N ALA A 323 3.74 3.19 20.41
CA ALA A 323 4.46 4.26 19.72
C ALA A 323 3.50 5.31 19.14
N HIS A 324 2.36 4.90 18.59
CA HIS A 324 1.28 5.77 18.11
C HIS A 324 0.69 6.60 19.25
N ALA A 325 0.22 5.94 20.31
CA ALA A 325 -0.37 6.60 21.48
C ALA A 325 0.61 7.60 22.12
N ALA A 326 1.88 7.22 22.29
CA ALA A 326 2.90 8.09 22.87
C ALA A 326 3.28 9.27 21.95
N ALA A 327 3.29 9.08 20.62
CA ALA A 327 3.52 10.17 19.66
C ALA A 327 2.34 11.16 19.64
N VAL A 328 1.10 10.69 19.73
CA VAL A 328 -0.10 11.56 19.78
C VAL A 328 -0.21 12.29 21.12
N LYS A 329 0.14 11.63 22.22
CA LYS A 329 0.32 12.27 23.53
C LYS A 329 1.36 13.39 23.45
N ALA A 330 2.51 13.14 22.82
CA ALA A 330 3.54 14.14 22.60
C ALA A 330 3.08 15.31 21.71
N PHE A 331 2.36 15.04 20.62
CA PHE A 331 1.75 16.05 19.74
C PHE A 331 0.85 17.01 20.53
N ARG A 332 -0.05 16.45 21.36
CA ARG A 332 -0.97 17.20 22.23
C ARG A 332 -0.24 17.97 23.32
N GLU A 333 0.74 17.36 24.01
CA GLU A 333 1.55 18.01 25.06
C GLU A 333 2.42 19.15 24.53
N MET A 334 2.92 19.05 23.30
CA MET A 334 3.73 20.09 22.64
C MET A 334 2.90 21.24 22.07
N GLY A 335 1.56 21.13 22.06
CA GLY A 335 0.67 22.14 21.49
C GLY A 335 0.86 22.31 19.98
N ILE A 336 1.08 21.19 19.27
CA ILE A 336 1.21 21.21 17.81
C ILE A 336 -0.14 21.55 17.17
N SER A 337 -0.11 22.39 16.14
CA SER A 337 -1.30 22.75 15.38
C SER A 337 -1.70 21.63 14.42
N GLY A 338 -3.01 21.41 14.28
CA GLY A 338 -3.56 20.44 13.34
C GLY A 338 -4.21 19.26 14.05
N GLU A 339 -4.29 18.15 13.33
CA GLU A 339 -4.93 16.91 13.74
C GLU A 339 -4.06 15.69 13.37
N ILE A 340 -4.17 14.63 14.16
CA ILE A 340 -3.33 13.43 14.01
C ILE A 340 -4.12 12.11 14.10
N ALA A 341 -3.77 11.15 13.25
CA ALA A 341 -4.31 9.79 13.25
C ALA A 341 -3.25 8.77 12.77
N LEU A 342 -3.69 7.58 12.36
CA LEU A 342 -2.94 6.64 11.51
C LEU A 342 -3.81 6.20 10.33
N LYS A 343 -3.20 5.71 9.25
CA LYS A 343 -3.92 5.15 8.11
C LYS A 343 -4.12 3.65 8.35
N ASN A 344 -5.37 3.19 8.37
CA ASN A 344 -5.70 1.76 8.32
C ASN A 344 -5.81 1.32 6.85
N ASP A 345 -5.89 0.03 6.59
CA ASP A 345 -6.16 -0.52 5.25
C ASP A 345 -6.96 -1.83 5.32
N ASP A 346 -7.21 -2.42 4.15
CA ASP A 346 -8.05 -3.60 3.88
C ASP A 346 -9.56 -3.30 3.93
N TYR A 347 -10.44 -4.28 4.17
CA TYR A 347 -11.90 -4.08 4.10
C TYR A 347 -12.67 -4.86 5.18
N ILE A 348 -13.95 -4.53 5.37
CA ILE A 348 -14.93 -5.36 6.10
C ILE A 348 -15.39 -6.51 5.20
N GLY A 349 -15.74 -6.19 3.94
CA GLY A 349 -16.12 -7.18 2.94
C GLY A 349 -17.52 -7.77 3.15
N THR A 350 -17.91 -8.71 2.28
CA THR A 350 -19.29 -9.23 2.24
C THR A 350 -19.37 -10.76 2.37
N PRO A 351 -20.42 -11.34 2.98
CA PRO A 351 -20.56 -12.79 3.09
C PRO A 351 -20.68 -13.45 1.70
N TRP A 352 -19.78 -14.37 1.38
CA TRP A 352 -19.71 -15.03 0.05
C TRP A 352 -21.02 -15.71 -0.35
N ARG A 353 -21.62 -16.49 0.55
CA ARG A 353 -22.94 -17.12 0.33
C ARG A 353 -24.02 -16.26 0.98
N SER A 354 -25.03 -15.83 0.21
CA SER A 354 -26.17 -15.08 0.74
C SER A 354 -26.90 -15.87 1.85
N ASN A 355 -27.22 -15.20 2.96
CA ASN A 355 -27.84 -15.79 4.17
C ASN A 355 -26.99 -16.87 4.88
N SER A 356 -25.67 -16.91 4.68
CA SER A 356 -24.77 -17.79 5.44
C SER A 356 -24.30 -17.14 6.74
N THR A 357 -24.73 -17.68 7.87
CA THR A 357 -24.25 -17.27 9.21
C THR A 357 -22.75 -17.54 9.37
N GLU A 358 -22.23 -18.61 8.77
CA GLU A 358 -20.80 -18.95 8.82
C GLU A 358 -19.96 -17.89 8.12
N ASP A 359 -20.36 -17.47 6.92
CA ASP A 359 -19.62 -16.45 6.16
C ASP A 359 -19.74 -15.07 6.81
N ALA A 360 -20.89 -14.74 7.41
CA ALA A 360 -21.04 -13.54 8.23
C ALA A 360 -20.11 -13.54 9.46
N LEU A 361 -19.93 -14.69 10.13
CA LEU A 361 -18.95 -14.81 11.21
C LEU A 361 -17.51 -14.72 10.70
N ALA A 362 -17.22 -15.21 9.48
CA ALA A 362 -15.92 -15.05 8.85
C ALA A 362 -15.62 -13.58 8.48
N VAL A 363 -16.62 -12.80 8.04
CA VAL A 363 -16.55 -11.34 7.87
C VAL A 363 -16.19 -10.65 9.20
N GLU A 364 -16.88 -10.99 10.31
CA GLU A 364 -16.54 -10.39 11.62
C GLU A 364 -15.11 -10.72 12.08
N ARG A 365 -14.61 -11.93 11.79
CA ARG A 365 -13.21 -12.27 12.07
C ARG A 365 -12.24 -11.52 11.18
N HIS A 366 -12.55 -11.43 9.88
CA HIS A 366 -11.76 -10.67 8.92
C HIS A 366 -11.62 -9.20 9.34
N ALA A 367 -12.75 -8.50 9.56
CA ALA A 367 -12.78 -7.13 10.05
C ALA A 367 -11.97 -6.94 11.35
N ALA A 368 -12.09 -7.85 12.32
CA ALA A 368 -11.37 -7.77 13.59
C ALA A 368 -9.85 -7.96 13.45
N PHE A 369 -9.38 -8.86 12.57
CA PHE A 369 -7.95 -9.13 12.38
C PHE A 369 -7.26 -8.18 11.40
N GLN A 370 -7.96 -7.68 10.38
CA GLN A 370 -7.35 -6.84 9.34
C GLN A 370 -7.38 -5.34 9.67
N ILE A 371 -8.47 -4.86 10.27
CA ILE A 371 -8.67 -3.43 10.59
C ILE A 371 -8.79 -3.22 12.12
N GLY A 372 -9.65 -4.01 12.78
CA GLY A 372 -9.96 -3.88 14.20
C GLY A 372 -8.74 -4.05 15.13
N VAL A 373 -7.71 -4.77 14.69
CA VAL A 373 -6.46 -4.95 15.45
C VAL A 373 -5.77 -3.62 15.79
N PHE A 374 -5.95 -2.57 14.98
CA PHE A 374 -5.57 -1.19 15.34
C PHE A 374 -6.78 -0.32 15.68
N SER A 375 -7.91 -0.52 15.00
CA SER A 375 -9.07 0.37 15.13
C SER A 375 -9.90 0.18 16.41
N ASP A 376 -10.04 -1.03 16.96
CA ASP A 376 -10.73 -1.21 18.26
C ASP A 376 -9.96 -0.54 19.41
N PRO A 377 -8.63 -0.76 19.58
CA PRO A 377 -7.86 -0.07 20.59
C PRO A 377 -7.99 1.46 20.51
N ILE A 378 -7.85 2.05 19.32
CA ILE A 378 -7.78 3.51 19.16
C ILE A 378 -9.16 4.15 19.30
N TYR A 379 -10.20 3.60 18.67
CA TYR A 379 -11.48 4.31 18.48
C TYR A 379 -12.61 3.83 19.40
N THR A 380 -12.56 2.64 20.01
CA THR A 380 -13.72 2.09 20.75
C THR A 380 -13.42 1.53 22.15
N THR A 381 -12.36 0.75 22.35
CA THR A 381 -12.19 -0.04 23.59
C THR A 381 -10.93 0.27 24.40
N GLY A 382 -9.86 0.75 23.77
CA GLY A 382 -8.51 0.81 24.38
C GLY A 382 -7.78 -0.52 24.42
N ASP A 383 -8.41 -1.62 23.99
CA ASP A 383 -7.86 -2.98 24.08
C ASP A 383 -8.06 -3.72 22.75
N TRP A 384 -7.45 -4.89 22.60
CA TRP A 384 -7.61 -5.70 21.40
C TRP A 384 -9.09 -6.10 21.15
N PRO A 385 -9.51 -6.30 19.89
CA PRO A 385 -10.80 -6.92 19.60
C PRO A 385 -10.95 -8.24 20.34
N LYS A 386 -12.14 -8.49 20.91
CA LYS A 386 -12.38 -9.71 21.71
C LYS A 386 -12.04 -10.99 20.94
N ILE A 387 -12.39 -11.03 19.65
CA ILE A 387 -12.09 -12.14 18.72
C ILE A 387 -10.60 -12.49 18.70
N LEU A 388 -9.71 -11.50 18.72
CA LEU A 388 -8.27 -11.71 18.78
C LEU A 388 -7.87 -12.29 20.13
N THR A 389 -8.36 -11.73 21.24
CA THR A 389 -8.02 -12.22 22.59
C THR A 389 -8.57 -13.61 22.91
N ASP A 390 -9.68 -14.01 22.29
CA ASP A 390 -10.27 -15.35 22.39
C ASP A 390 -9.49 -16.38 21.56
N THR A 391 -8.89 -15.95 20.44
CA THR A 391 -8.15 -16.82 19.50
C THR A 391 -6.67 -16.95 19.85
N LEU A 392 -6.03 -15.87 20.30
CA LEU A 392 -4.58 -15.76 20.48
C LEU A 392 -4.19 -15.74 21.95
N SER A 393 -3.28 -16.64 22.34
CA SER A 393 -2.67 -16.63 23.68
C SER A 393 -1.85 -15.35 23.91
N PRO A 394 -1.53 -15.01 25.17
CA PRO A 394 -0.64 -13.88 25.48
C PRO A 394 0.79 -14.00 24.93
N GLU A 395 1.21 -15.18 24.47
CA GLU A 395 2.51 -15.42 23.81
C GLU A 395 2.53 -14.85 22.39
N TYR A 396 1.44 -15.03 21.65
CA TYR A 396 1.25 -14.37 20.36
C TYR A 396 0.95 -12.89 20.55
N LEU A 397 -0.09 -12.58 21.33
CA LEU A 397 -0.67 -11.24 21.43
C LEU A 397 -0.47 -10.68 22.85
N PRO A 398 0.56 -9.85 23.11
CA PRO A 398 0.77 -9.26 24.43
C PRO A 398 -0.47 -8.49 24.90
N ARG A 399 -0.78 -8.54 26.20
CA ARG A 399 -1.96 -7.87 26.75
C ARG A 399 -1.57 -6.50 27.31
N PHE A 400 -2.29 -5.46 26.91
CA PHE A 400 -2.08 -4.10 27.44
C PHE A 400 -2.37 -4.03 28.94
N THR A 401 -1.57 -3.25 29.64
CA THR A 401 -1.87 -2.78 31.00
C THR A 401 -3.01 -1.74 30.96
N GLU A 402 -3.70 -1.55 32.08
CA GLU A 402 -4.80 -0.56 32.16
C GLU A 402 -4.34 0.90 31.91
N GLU A 403 -3.05 1.19 32.11
CA GLU A 403 -2.46 2.49 31.74
C GLU A 403 -2.25 2.59 30.22
N GLU A 404 -1.69 1.56 29.57
CA GLU A 404 -1.55 1.51 28.11
C GLU A 404 -2.90 1.60 27.41
N LYS A 405 -3.93 0.88 27.88
CA LYS A 405 -5.29 0.95 27.28
C LYS A 405 -5.87 2.35 27.32
N LYS A 406 -5.65 3.06 28.43
CA LYS A 406 -6.13 4.43 28.64
C LYS A 406 -5.38 5.43 27.76
N ASP A 407 -4.08 5.23 27.55
CA ASP A 407 -3.28 6.10 26.69
C ASP A 407 -3.53 5.85 25.18
N ILE A 408 -3.93 4.62 24.79
CA ILE A 408 -4.32 4.27 23.42
C ILE A 408 -5.76 4.72 23.08
N LEU A 409 -6.73 4.58 24.00
CA LEU A 409 -8.12 4.95 23.70
C LEU A 409 -8.26 6.46 23.43
N GLY A 410 -8.71 6.81 22.23
CA GLY A 410 -8.83 8.21 21.79
C GLY A 410 -7.50 8.83 21.36
N SER A 411 -6.49 8.03 20.98
CA SER A 411 -5.22 8.50 20.43
C SER A 411 -5.30 8.91 18.95
N ALA A 412 -6.47 9.26 18.42
CA ALA A 412 -6.63 9.85 17.10
C ALA A 412 -7.72 10.92 17.12
N ASP A 413 -7.59 11.93 16.25
CA ASP A 413 -8.55 13.02 16.11
C ASP A 413 -9.59 12.76 15.00
N PHE A 414 -9.28 11.84 14.09
CA PHE A 414 -10.10 11.44 12.93
C PHE A 414 -9.77 10.00 12.50
N TYR A 415 -10.59 9.41 11.61
CA TYR A 415 -10.34 8.08 11.04
C TYR A 415 -9.72 8.17 9.63
N ALA A 416 -8.85 7.25 9.27
CA ALA A 416 -8.31 7.14 7.92
C ALA A 416 -8.20 5.69 7.45
N ILE A 417 -8.47 5.47 6.17
CA ILE A 417 -8.54 4.16 5.52
C ILE A 417 -8.04 4.22 4.07
N ASP A 418 -7.14 3.29 3.73
CA ASP A 418 -6.60 3.05 2.41
C ASP A 418 -7.54 2.06 1.69
N CYS A 419 -8.59 2.63 1.10
CA CYS A 419 -9.83 1.94 0.73
C CYS A 419 -9.78 1.36 -0.69
N TYR A 420 -8.73 0.59 -0.99
CA TYR A 420 -8.45 0.10 -2.34
C TYR A 420 -9.56 -0.75 -2.97
N ARG A 421 -10.24 -1.57 -2.17
CA ARG A 421 -11.12 -2.66 -2.63
C ARG A 421 -12.04 -3.14 -1.51
N SER A 422 -13.10 -3.87 -1.87
CA SER A 422 -13.86 -4.78 -1.00
C SER A 422 -13.87 -6.16 -1.66
N GLN A 423 -13.94 -7.26 -0.88
CA GLN A 423 -14.14 -8.60 -1.45
C GLN A 423 -15.15 -9.46 -0.68
N PHE A 424 -15.61 -10.55 -1.28
CA PHE A 424 -16.33 -11.61 -0.57
C PHE A 424 -15.42 -12.33 0.42
N ILE A 425 -15.97 -12.71 1.58
CA ILE A 425 -15.35 -13.56 2.59
C ILE A 425 -16.21 -14.80 2.81
N ARG A 426 -15.59 -15.98 2.81
CA ARG A 426 -16.23 -17.24 3.24
C ARG A 426 -15.60 -17.81 4.50
N ALA A 427 -16.37 -18.63 5.21
CA ALA A 427 -15.84 -19.47 6.28
C ALA A 427 -14.96 -20.62 5.72
N PRO A 428 -13.98 -21.10 6.51
CA PRO A 428 -13.23 -22.30 6.16
C PRO A 428 -14.16 -23.51 5.93
N PRO A 429 -13.89 -24.40 4.95
CA PRO A 429 -14.78 -25.52 4.62
C PRO A 429 -15.06 -26.50 5.77
N GLU A 430 -14.12 -26.64 6.69
CA GLU A 430 -14.21 -27.46 7.91
C GLU A 430 -14.85 -26.73 9.11
N GLY A 431 -15.17 -25.44 8.96
CA GLY A 431 -15.80 -24.59 9.97
C GLY A 431 -14.80 -23.78 10.81
N ILE A 432 -15.24 -22.58 11.23
CA ILE A 432 -14.41 -21.63 11.99
C ILE A 432 -13.85 -22.26 13.28
N ASP A 433 -14.67 -22.96 14.06
CA ASP A 433 -14.24 -23.58 15.32
C ASP A 433 -13.13 -24.62 15.13
N ALA A 434 -13.18 -25.39 14.04
CA ALA A 434 -12.17 -26.38 13.71
C ALA A 434 -10.85 -25.74 13.26
N CYS A 435 -10.92 -24.65 12.49
CA CYS A 435 -9.76 -23.83 12.16
C CYS A 435 -9.14 -23.18 13.41
N VAL A 436 -9.94 -22.56 14.28
CA VAL A 436 -9.47 -21.89 15.51
C VAL A 436 -8.78 -22.88 16.47
N ALA A 437 -9.28 -24.11 16.57
CA ALA A 437 -8.69 -25.17 17.38
C ALA A 437 -7.38 -25.75 16.82
N ASN A 438 -6.98 -25.39 15.59
CA ASN A 438 -5.80 -25.92 14.92
C ASN A 438 -4.84 -24.79 14.50
N THR A 439 -3.85 -24.50 15.35
CA THR A 439 -2.82 -23.46 15.09
C THR A 439 -1.94 -23.73 13.87
N SER A 440 -2.00 -24.94 13.29
CA SER A 440 -1.29 -25.31 12.05
C SER A 440 -2.19 -25.23 10.81
N HIS A 441 -3.43 -24.74 10.94
CA HIS A 441 -4.32 -24.54 9.79
C HIS A 441 -3.85 -23.34 8.94
N PRO A 442 -3.80 -23.42 7.59
CA PRO A 442 -3.31 -22.32 6.76
C PRO A 442 -4.10 -21.01 6.87
N LEU A 443 -5.36 -21.07 7.32
CA LEU A 443 -6.18 -19.87 7.59
C LEU A 443 -6.12 -19.41 9.05
N TRP A 444 -5.44 -20.13 9.95
CA TRP A 444 -5.25 -19.70 11.34
C TRP A 444 -4.30 -18.49 11.38
N PRO A 445 -4.53 -17.46 12.21
CA PRO A 445 -5.58 -17.36 13.23
C PRO A 445 -6.88 -16.70 12.76
N VAL A 446 -6.90 -16.07 11.58
CA VAL A 446 -8.06 -15.28 11.15
C VAL A 446 -9.29 -16.17 10.90
N CYS A 447 -9.09 -17.38 10.37
CA CYS A 447 -10.13 -18.36 10.05
C CYS A 447 -11.25 -17.76 9.18
N ASN A 448 -10.83 -17.03 8.15
CA ASN A 448 -11.62 -16.54 7.03
C ASN A 448 -10.91 -16.94 5.72
N ASP A 449 -11.61 -16.89 4.60
CA ASP A 449 -11.04 -17.13 3.27
C ASP A 449 -11.59 -16.06 2.31
N PRO A 450 -10.77 -15.08 1.87
CA PRO A 450 -11.16 -14.10 0.85
C PRO A 450 -11.41 -14.74 -0.51
N VAL A 451 -12.46 -14.31 -1.22
CA VAL A 451 -12.88 -14.88 -2.49
C VAL A 451 -13.18 -13.78 -3.51
N PHE A 452 -12.50 -13.84 -4.65
CA PHE A 452 -12.58 -12.83 -5.72
C PHE A 452 -13.78 -13.00 -6.68
N TYR A 453 -14.75 -13.86 -6.33
CA TYR A 453 -15.84 -14.30 -7.21
C TYR A 453 -17.12 -14.73 -6.45
N ASP A 454 -18.29 -14.61 -7.07
CA ASP A 454 -19.59 -14.95 -6.45
C ASP A 454 -19.78 -16.45 -6.15
N SER A 455 -20.63 -16.79 -5.19
CA SER A 455 -20.85 -18.19 -4.77
C SER A 455 -21.80 -19.01 -5.67
N GLY A 456 -22.37 -18.41 -6.72
CA GLY A 456 -23.44 -19.00 -7.53
C GLY A 456 -22.95 -19.52 -8.88
N TYR A 457 -22.36 -18.65 -9.69
CA TYR A 457 -21.77 -18.98 -11.01
C TYR A 457 -20.26 -18.76 -11.06
N GLY A 458 -19.70 -18.00 -10.12
CA GLY A 458 -18.28 -17.67 -10.08
C GLY A 458 -17.89 -16.50 -11.00
N TRP A 459 -18.76 -15.50 -11.17
CA TRP A 459 -18.33 -14.25 -11.78
C TRP A 459 -17.38 -13.51 -10.84
N ALA A 460 -16.31 -12.93 -11.40
CA ALA A 460 -15.39 -12.11 -10.64
C ALA A 460 -16.11 -10.88 -10.06
N GLU A 461 -15.74 -10.49 -8.84
CA GLU A 461 -16.34 -9.34 -8.15
C GLU A 461 -16.00 -8.01 -8.82
N GLY A 462 -14.82 -7.92 -9.45
CA GLY A 462 -14.40 -6.79 -10.27
C GLY A 462 -13.25 -7.14 -11.21
N PRO A 463 -12.93 -6.26 -12.17
CA PRO A 463 -11.70 -6.36 -12.96
C PRO A 463 -10.47 -6.46 -12.07
N SER A 464 -9.63 -7.48 -12.29
CA SER A 464 -8.34 -7.62 -11.61
C SER A 464 -7.36 -6.56 -12.08
N ALA A 465 -6.50 -6.12 -11.16
CA ALA A 465 -5.34 -5.29 -11.45
C ALA A 465 -4.21 -6.12 -12.11
N ASP A 466 -3.02 -5.52 -12.23
CA ASP A 466 -1.81 -6.24 -12.62
C ASP A 466 -1.60 -7.53 -11.81
N PRO A 467 -1.16 -8.65 -12.44
CA PRO A 467 -0.93 -9.91 -11.72
C PRO A 467 0.08 -9.86 -10.57
N LEU A 468 0.99 -8.89 -10.55
CA LEU A 468 1.87 -8.65 -9.39
C LEU A 468 1.02 -8.21 -8.17
N SER A 469 0.16 -7.21 -8.37
CA SER A 469 -0.81 -6.73 -7.38
C SER A 469 -2.08 -7.60 -7.30
N SER A 470 -1.91 -8.93 -7.26
CA SER A 470 -2.98 -9.96 -7.29
C SER A 470 -4.06 -9.84 -6.19
N TRP A 471 -3.80 -9.07 -5.14
CA TRP A 471 -4.74 -8.76 -4.06
C TRP A 471 -5.84 -7.76 -4.48
N LEU A 472 -5.65 -7.03 -5.59
CA LEU A 472 -6.46 -5.88 -5.99
C LEU A 472 -7.45 -6.19 -7.12
N GLN A 473 -8.70 -5.76 -6.92
CA GLN A 473 -9.75 -5.71 -7.93
C GLN A 473 -10.50 -4.38 -7.86
N ALA A 474 -10.93 -3.86 -9.00
CA ALA A 474 -11.78 -2.68 -9.10
C ALA A 474 -13.22 -3.04 -8.69
N THR A 475 -13.60 -2.75 -7.45
CA THR A 475 -14.85 -3.23 -6.81
C THR A 475 -15.77 -2.08 -6.35
N PRO A 476 -16.07 -1.10 -7.24
CA PRO A 476 -16.72 0.16 -6.83
C PRO A 476 -18.08 -0.04 -6.15
N VAL A 477 -18.87 -1.01 -6.62
CA VAL A 477 -20.24 -1.30 -6.11
C VAL A 477 -20.29 -1.51 -4.59
N ASN A 478 -19.19 -1.98 -3.99
CA ASN A 478 -19.13 -2.27 -2.57
C ASN A 478 -18.52 -1.14 -1.72
N VAL A 479 -17.88 -0.13 -2.35
CA VAL A 479 -17.16 0.98 -1.67
C VAL A 479 -18.07 1.78 -0.73
N ARG A 480 -19.30 2.09 -1.17
CA ARG A 480 -20.27 2.83 -0.34
C ARG A 480 -20.70 2.03 0.90
N GLY A 481 -20.96 0.74 0.73
CA GLY A 481 -21.32 -0.15 1.84
C GLY A 481 -20.17 -0.37 2.83
N GLU A 482 -18.95 -0.49 2.32
CA GLU A 482 -17.71 -0.55 3.08
C GLU A 482 -17.55 0.71 3.96
N LEU A 483 -17.64 1.91 3.37
CA LEU A 483 -17.55 3.19 4.09
C LEU A 483 -18.62 3.35 5.18
N GLN A 484 -19.84 2.84 4.96
CA GLN A 484 -20.88 2.79 5.99
C GLN A 484 -20.49 1.86 7.15
N GLU A 485 -20.02 0.64 6.88
CA GLU A 485 -19.64 -0.32 7.92
C GLU A 485 -18.41 0.13 8.70
N LEU A 486 -17.41 0.74 8.05
CA LEU A 486 -16.27 1.37 8.71
C LEU A 486 -16.72 2.46 9.70
N HIS A 487 -17.55 3.40 9.25
CA HIS A 487 -18.04 4.49 10.10
C HIS A 487 -18.96 3.99 11.24
N LYS A 488 -19.72 2.92 11.01
CA LYS A 488 -20.58 2.27 12.00
C LYS A 488 -19.78 1.51 13.07
N ARG A 489 -18.64 0.92 12.72
CA ARG A 489 -17.76 0.17 13.64
C ARG A 489 -16.85 1.10 14.44
N TRP A 490 -16.26 2.09 13.79
CA TRP A 490 -15.31 3.05 14.39
C TRP A 490 -15.78 4.49 14.15
N PRO A 491 -16.86 4.91 14.85
CA PRO A 491 -17.51 6.20 14.60
C PRO A 491 -16.62 7.38 14.99
N THR A 492 -16.38 8.25 14.02
CA THR A 492 -15.59 9.48 14.14
C THR A 492 -16.30 10.62 13.41
N ASN A 493 -16.04 11.87 13.82
CA ASN A 493 -16.67 13.05 13.20
C ASN A 493 -15.98 13.50 11.90
N LYS A 494 -14.92 12.80 11.47
CA LYS A 494 -14.11 13.08 10.29
C LYS A 494 -13.46 11.78 9.82
N LEU A 495 -13.54 11.52 8.52
CA LEU A 495 -12.88 10.40 7.85
C LEU A 495 -12.08 10.89 6.64
N TYR A 496 -10.90 10.32 6.38
CA TYR A 496 -10.21 10.43 5.09
C TYR A 496 -10.16 9.05 4.42
N VAL A 497 -10.42 9.02 3.11
CA VAL A 497 -10.08 7.86 2.27
C VAL A 497 -8.64 8.07 1.82
N SER A 498 -7.70 7.69 2.69
CA SER A 498 -6.32 8.17 2.67
C SER A 498 -5.50 7.63 1.50
N GLU A 499 -5.89 6.51 0.89
CA GLU A 499 -5.43 6.04 -0.41
C GLU A 499 -6.56 5.36 -1.19
N ILE A 500 -6.58 5.58 -2.50
CA ILE A 500 -7.25 4.74 -3.51
C ILE A 500 -6.35 4.69 -4.75
N GLY A 501 -6.20 3.52 -5.38
CA GLY A 501 -5.29 3.36 -6.51
C GLY A 501 -5.51 2.09 -7.32
N PHE A 502 -4.97 2.04 -8.54
CA PHE A 502 -5.10 0.86 -9.40
C PHE A 502 -3.87 0.61 -10.27
N ALA A 503 -3.38 -0.63 -10.26
CA ALA A 503 -2.34 -1.09 -11.17
C ALA A 503 -2.93 -1.55 -12.51
N GLU A 504 -2.69 -0.80 -13.59
CA GLU A 504 -3.17 -1.15 -14.93
C GLU A 504 -2.43 -2.42 -15.43
N PRO A 505 -3.14 -3.50 -15.84
CA PRO A 505 -2.49 -4.78 -16.10
C PRO A 505 -1.46 -4.74 -17.24
N PHE A 506 -0.26 -5.26 -16.94
CA PHE A 506 0.89 -5.37 -17.85
C PHE A 506 1.41 -4.03 -18.38
N GLU A 507 1.14 -2.90 -17.70
CA GLU A 507 1.56 -1.57 -18.18
C GLU A 507 3.09 -1.45 -18.32
N SER A 508 3.86 -2.13 -17.46
CA SER A 508 5.33 -2.18 -17.52
C SER A 508 5.89 -2.94 -18.72
N GLU A 509 5.09 -3.81 -19.37
CA GLU A 509 5.48 -4.50 -20.61
C GLU A 509 5.29 -3.61 -21.86
N TRP A 510 4.60 -2.47 -21.74
CA TRP A 510 4.28 -1.62 -22.88
C TRP A 510 5.41 -0.65 -23.21
N THR A 511 5.70 -0.54 -24.52
CA THR A 511 6.68 0.43 -25.06
C THR A 511 6.01 1.56 -25.86
N ASP A 512 4.77 1.34 -26.30
CA ASP A 512 3.94 2.32 -27.01
C ASP A 512 3.34 3.33 -26.01
N MET A 513 3.85 4.56 -26.00
CA MET A 513 3.38 5.64 -25.09
C MET A 513 1.86 5.86 -25.14
N PHE A 514 1.21 5.68 -26.30
CA PHE A 514 -0.23 5.85 -26.42
C PHE A 514 -1.06 4.81 -25.66
N ARG A 515 -0.49 3.66 -25.30
CA ARG A 515 -1.16 2.65 -24.47
C ARG A 515 -1.03 2.98 -22.99
N ILE A 516 0.20 3.30 -22.57
CA ILE A 516 0.56 3.73 -21.21
C ILE A 516 -0.29 4.94 -20.80
N MET A 517 -0.39 5.95 -21.67
CA MET A 517 -1.18 7.15 -21.40
C MET A 517 -2.70 6.95 -21.39
N GLU A 518 -3.23 5.81 -21.86
CA GLU A 518 -4.69 5.62 -22.04
C GLU A 518 -5.37 4.93 -20.84
N ASP A 519 -4.57 4.33 -19.94
CA ASP A 519 -4.91 3.71 -18.65
C ASP A 519 -6.40 3.67 -18.25
N THR A 520 -7.15 2.88 -19.00
CA THR A 520 -8.61 2.93 -19.00
C THR A 520 -9.20 2.29 -17.77
N THR A 521 -8.58 1.22 -17.25
CA THR A 521 -9.08 0.54 -16.05
C THR A 521 -8.84 1.40 -14.82
N ARG A 522 -7.64 2.00 -14.69
CA ARG A 522 -7.30 2.99 -13.65
C ARG A 522 -8.22 4.21 -13.71
N THR A 523 -8.48 4.74 -14.91
CA THR A 523 -9.40 5.87 -15.10
C THR A 523 -10.82 5.53 -14.62
N ASN A 524 -11.37 4.38 -15.02
CA ASN A 524 -12.70 3.95 -14.61
C ASN A 524 -12.78 3.64 -13.10
N TYR A 525 -11.73 3.04 -12.53
CA TYR A 525 -11.60 2.79 -11.10
C TYR A 525 -11.76 4.09 -10.31
N PHE A 526 -10.94 5.10 -10.59
CA PHE A 526 -11.00 6.38 -9.88
C PHE A 526 -12.37 7.06 -10.00
N LEU A 527 -12.90 7.17 -11.21
CA LEU A 527 -14.17 7.87 -11.45
C LEU A 527 -15.37 7.18 -10.79
N THR A 528 -15.36 5.84 -10.68
CA THR A 528 -16.43 5.10 -10.00
C THR A 528 -16.29 5.17 -8.47
N TYR A 529 -15.07 5.03 -7.93
CA TYR A 529 -14.84 5.16 -6.48
C TYR A 529 -15.17 6.57 -5.98
N LEU A 530 -14.79 7.61 -6.71
CA LEU A 530 -15.14 9.00 -6.36
C LEU A 530 -16.66 9.26 -6.42
N GLY A 531 -17.38 8.61 -7.33
CA GLY A 531 -18.84 8.63 -7.36
C GLY A 531 -19.46 8.02 -6.10
N GLU A 532 -18.98 6.85 -5.67
CA GLU A 532 -19.47 6.19 -4.45
C GLU A 532 -19.08 6.94 -3.16
N ILE A 533 -17.92 7.60 -3.13
CA ILE A 533 -17.53 8.51 -2.03
C ILE A 533 -18.49 9.71 -1.97
N LEU A 534 -18.87 10.32 -3.10
CA LEU A 534 -19.90 11.37 -3.12
C LEU A 534 -21.25 10.87 -2.58
N LEU A 535 -21.69 9.67 -2.99
CA LEU A 535 -22.94 9.09 -2.48
C LEU A 535 -22.86 8.79 -0.97
N SER A 536 -21.72 8.29 -0.47
CA SER A 536 -21.50 8.06 0.96
C SER A 536 -21.61 9.35 1.79
N ILE A 537 -21.14 10.48 1.25
CA ILE A 537 -21.26 11.80 1.89
C ILE A 537 -22.71 12.29 1.86
N HIS A 538 -23.36 12.28 0.69
CA HIS A 538 -24.65 12.96 0.47
C HIS A 538 -25.88 12.16 0.88
N GLU A 539 -25.86 10.84 0.69
CA GLU A 539 -27.02 9.98 0.96
C GLU A 539 -26.92 9.28 2.32
N ASP A 540 -25.71 8.94 2.77
CA ASP A 540 -25.50 8.16 4.01
C ASP A 540 -24.94 9.00 5.17
N GLY A 541 -24.41 10.20 4.90
CA GLY A 541 -23.87 11.11 5.90
C GLY A 541 -22.51 10.71 6.48
N VAL A 542 -21.74 9.85 5.79
CA VAL A 542 -20.37 9.51 6.20
C VAL A 542 -19.50 10.78 6.14
N PRO A 543 -18.78 11.16 7.22
CA PRO A 543 -18.14 12.47 7.33
C PRO A 543 -16.78 12.55 6.61
N ILE A 544 -16.74 12.17 5.33
CA ILE A 544 -15.51 12.11 4.53
C ILE A 544 -15.03 13.53 4.18
N GLN A 545 -13.79 13.87 4.54
CA GLN A 545 -13.19 15.20 4.34
C GLN A 545 -12.01 15.22 3.35
N GLY A 546 -11.67 14.09 2.73
CA GLY A 546 -10.70 14.06 1.65
C GLY A 546 -10.46 12.66 1.10
N THR A 547 -9.79 12.61 -0.05
CA THR A 547 -9.30 11.38 -0.66
C THR A 547 -8.05 11.63 -1.50
N PHE A 548 -7.12 10.67 -1.50
CA PHE A 548 -5.83 10.80 -2.16
C PHE A 548 -5.61 9.66 -3.15
N ALA A 549 -5.14 10.01 -4.35
CA ALA A 549 -4.81 9.02 -5.37
C ALA A 549 -3.41 8.41 -5.12
N TRP A 550 -3.38 7.10 -4.83
CA TRP A 550 -2.17 6.30 -4.95
C TRP A 550 -1.96 5.91 -6.43
N ALA A 551 -0.92 6.37 -7.12
CA ALA A 551 0.15 7.27 -6.67
C ALA A 551 0.30 8.48 -7.59
N MET A 552 0.94 9.55 -7.09
CA MET A 552 1.27 10.73 -7.89
C MET A 552 2.05 10.39 -9.17
N LEU A 553 2.94 9.39 -9.09
CA LEU A 553 3.88 8.93 -10.12
C LEU A 553 3.97 7.39 -10.10
N ASP A 554 4.39 6.79 -11.22
CA ASP A 554 4.93 5.43 -11.19
C ASP A 554 6.16 5.41 -10.28
N ASN A 555 6.20 4.47 -9.34
CA ASN A 555 7.19 4.41 -8.26
C ASN A 555 7.66 2.97 -7.99
N ALA A 556 8.48 2.75 -6.95
CA ALA A 556 8.85 1.40 -6.51
C ALA A 556 7.81 0.79 -5.55
N GLU A 557 6.99 -0.10 -6.09
CA GLU A 557 5.91 -0.79 -5.38
C GLU A 557 6.44 -1.99 -4.58
N TRP A 558 7.22 -1.70 -3.54
CA TRP A 558 7.69 -2.69 -2.56
C TRP A 558 8.35 -3.93 -3.20
N ALA A 559 7.75 -5.12 -3.02
CA ALA A 559 8.22 -6.39 -3.57
C ALA A 559 7.95 -6.55 -5.08
N ASP A 560 7.02 -5.77 -5.65
CA ASP A 560 6.72 -5.76 -7.08
C ASP A 560 7.67 -4.83 -7.87
N GLY A 561 8.53 -4.10 -7.16
CA GLY A 561 9.61 -3.28 -7.74
C GLY A 561 9.09 -2.13 -8.60
N LEU A 562 9.75 -1.89 -9.73
CA LEU A 562 9.34 -0.88 -10.72
C LEU A 562 8.37 -1.45 -11.77
N SER A 563 7.86 -2.67 -11.56
CA SER A 563 7.04 -3.40 -12.54
C SER A 563 5.54 -3.27 -12.31
N ALA A 564 5.07 -3.21 -11.07
CA ALA A 564 3.71 -2.73 -10.78
C ALA A 564 3.65 -1.20 -10.98
N ARG A 565 2.52 -0.70 -11.51
CA ARG A 565 2.37 0.70 -11.93
C ARG A 565 1.12 1.31 -11.32
N PHE A 566 1.25 2.07 -10.24
CA PHE A 566 0.13 2.79 -9.62
C PHE A 566 0.01 4.26 -10.05
N GLY A 567 0.99 4.79 -10.77
CA GLY A 567 1.05 6.21 -11.09
C GLY A 567 -0.08 6.70 -11.98
N ILE A 568 -0.69 7.83 -11.63
CA ILE A 568 -1.49 8.65 -12.56
C ILE A 568 -0.60 9.42 -13.57
N GLN A 569 0.72 9.38 -13.35
CA GLN A 569 1.74 9.87 -14.26
C GLN A 569 2.77 8.78 -14.52
N TYR A 570 3.08 8.54 -15.78
CA TYR A 570 4.14 7.62 -16.20
C TYR A 570 5.51 8.22 -15.90
N VAL A 571 6.43 7.38 -15.40
CA VAL A 571 7.86 7.72 -15.26
C VAL A 571 8.69 6.88 -16.22
N ASN A 572 9.46 7.56 -17.07
CA ASN A 572 10.53 6.92 -17.82
C ASN A 572 11.75 6.74 -16.90
N TYR A 573 11.95 5.56 -16.31
CA TYR A 573 13.07 5.32 -15.39
C TYR A 573 14.47 5.44 -16.02
N THR A 574 14.60 5.62 -17.33
CA THR A 574 15.90 5.92 -17.99
C THR A 574 16.17 7.43 -18.09
N THR A 575 15.16 8.24 -18.40
CA THR A 575 15.31 9.72 -18.57
C THR A 575 14.84 10.53 -17.36
N LEU A 576 14.10 9.88 -16.45
CA LEU A 576 13.35 10.44 -15.32
C LEU A 576 12.27 11.44 -15.75
N GLU A 577 11.85 11.44 -17.01
CA GLU A 577 10.77 12.29 -17.52
C GLU A 577 9.39 11.78 -17.07
N ARG A 578 8.50 12.71 -16.72
CA ARG A 578 7.12 12.43 -16.29
C ARG A 578 6.10 12.78 -17.38
N THR A 579 5.16 11.88 -17.65
CA THR A 579 4.06 12.08 -18.61
C THR A 579 2.71 11.87 -17.91
N PHE A 580 1.76 12.80 -18.08
CA PHE A 580 0.41 12.62 -17.54
C PHE A 580 -0.31 11.49 -18.29
N LYS A 581 -0.90 10.53 -17.55
CA LYS A 581 -1.82 9.54 -18.13
C LYS A 581 -3.24 10.11 -18.17
N ARG A 582 -4.18 9.42 -18.81
CA ARG A 582 -5.59 9.81 -18.89
C ARG A 582 -6.19 9.94 -17.50
N SER A 583 -5.89 9.01 -16.59
CA SER A 583 -6.36 9.04 -15.20
C SER A 583 -6.11 10.37 -14.51
N ALA A 584 -4.90 10.95 -14.60
CA ALA A 584 -4.59 12.27 -14.02
C ALA A 584 -5.48 13.39 -14.57
N LEU A 585 -5.73 13.41 -15.88
CA LEU A 585 -6.54 14.44 -16.54
C LEU A 585 -8.04 14.27 -16.22
N SER A 586 -8.51 13.02 -16.12
CA SER A 586 -9.88 12.71 -15.70
C SER A 586 -10.14 13.01 -14.23
N LEU A 587 -9.17 12.77 -13.34
CA LEU A 587 -9.20 13.23 -11.95
C LEU A 587 -9.28 14.76 -11.89
N SER A 588 -8.41 15.47 -12.61
CA SER A 588 -8.42 16.94 -12.67
C SER A 588 -9.77 17.51 -13.12
N GLU A 589 -10.38 16.95 -14.19
CA GLU A 589 -11.72 17.35 -14.65
C GLU A 589 -12.81 17.02 -13.62
N PHE A 590 -12.75 15.85 -12.97
CA PHE A 590 -13.70 15.44 -11.93
C PHE A 590 -13.65 16.41 -10.74
N PHE A 591 -12.48 16.66 -10.16
CA PHE A 591 -12.39 17.54 -8.99
C PHE A 591 -12.71 19.00 -9.33
N GLY A 592 -12.25 19.50 -10.49
CA GLY A 592 -12.59 20.84 -10.97
C GLY A 592 -14.09 21.06 -11.21
N SER A 593 -14.89 19.99 -11.31
CA SER A 593 -16.35 20.04 -11.44
C SER A 593 -17.11 19.65 -10.18
N HIS A 594 -16.47 19.02 -9.19
CA HIS A 594 -17.12 18.53 -7.95
C HIS A 594 -16.74 19.29 -6.67
N LEU A 595 -15.81 20.24 -6.73
CA LEU A 595 -15.57 21.17 -5.61
C LEU A 595 -16.66 22.27 -5.54
N GLN A 596 -16.82 22.83 -4.35
CA GLN A 596 -17.54 24.08 -4.11
C GLN A 596 -16.63 25.28 -4.46
N ASP A 597 -17.26 26.40 -4.86
CA ASP A 597 -16.59 27.65 -5.28
C ASP A 597 -16.00 28.45 -4.11
#